data_AF-A0A936K759-F1
#
_entry.id   AF-A0A936K759-F1
#
_cell.length_a   1.000
_cell.length_b   1.000
_cell.length_c   1.000
_cell.angle_alpha   90.00
_cell.angle_beta   90.00
_cell.angle_gamma   90.00
#
_symmetry.space_group_name_H-M   'P 1'
#
loop_
_entity.id
_entity.type
_entity.pdbx_description
1 polymer ?
#
loop_
_entity_poly.entity_id
_entity_poly.type
_entity_poly.pdbx_seq_one_letter_code
_entity_poly.pdbx_strand_id
1 'polypeptide(L)'
;MDRDIDGLVHFHADFRNAELLKAALAGLEEGEYRGLVARESGLILDIYEQVFDHQSFTGRSGSFYKYEGLGCIYWHMVSKLLLAVDEIRASTPADDTVGLARLNIHYQAIREGIGVHKAPADYGAIPIDPYSHTPGFAGAQQPGMTGQVKEDCLTRLSEMGIQVTEGRLGFRPRLVAETEFLREPGTFHFVDVHGEAENLPLAAGCLAYTFCQVPVVAHHAGHPHILITRRDGSVQETPGLELDEIASAAIFERTGAIRSLEVFLGLS
;
A
#
# COMPACT_ATOMS: atom_id res chain seq x y z
N MET A 1 14.55 40.69 -23.51
CA MET A 1 13.22 41.00 -22.96
C MET A 1 12.40 41.52 -24.11
N ASP A 2 11.15 41.12 -24.19
CA ASP A 2 10.25 41.51 -25.27
C ASP A 2 9.07 42.28 -24.67
N ARG A 3 8.54 43.25 -25.42
CA ARG A 3 7.36 44.02 -25.03
C ARG A 3 6.17 43.57 -25.86
N ASP A 4 5.04 43.26 -25.22
CA ASP A 4 3.81 42.88 -25.91
C ASP A 4 3.00 44.10 -26.41
N ILE A 5 1.88 43.84 -27.10
CA ILE A 5 1.00 44.87 -27.67
C ILE A 5 0.32 45.75 -26.62
N ASP A 6 0.21 45.26 -25.38
CA ASP A 6 -0.36 45.98 -24.24
C ASP A 6 0.71 46.76 -23.46
N GLY A 7 1.97 46.65 -23.88
CA GLY A 7 3.10 47.36 -23.31
C GLY A 7 3.75 46.68 -22.11
N LEU A 8 3.34 45.45 -21.74
CA LEU A 8 3.97 44.66 -20.68
C LEU A 8 5.28 44.07 -21.18
N VAL A 9 6.20 43.79 -20.25
CA VAL A 9 7.56 43.33 -20.55
C VAL A 9 7.74 41.92 -20.01
N HIS A 10 8.28 41.04 -20.85
CA HIS A 10 8.51 39.63 -20.56
C HIS A 10 9.98 39.26 -20.72
N PHE A 11 10.46 38.30 -19.93
CA PHE A 11 11.72 37.63 -20.23
C PHE A 11 11.60 36.82 -21.52
N HIS A 12 12.71 36.64 -22.23
CA HIS A 12 12.72 35.90 -23.49
C HIS A 12 12.33 34.43 -23.24
N ALA A 13 11.49 33.86 -24.13
CA ALA A 13 10.88 32.54 -23.94
C ALA A 13 11.89 31.37 -23.90
N ASP A 14 13.11 31.56 -24.42
CA ASP A 14 14.16 30.54 -24.41
C ASP A 14 14.76 30.30 -23.01
N PHE A 15 14.54 31.21 -22.05
CA PHE A 15 15.11 31.09 -20.71
C PHE A 15 14.27 30.15 -19.84
N ARG A 16 14.81 28.95 -19.62
CA ARG A 16 14.22 27.93 -18.74
C ARG A 16 14.71 28.00 -17.30
N ASN A 17 15.77 28.75 -17.04
CA ASN A 17 16.39 28.96 -15.73
C ASN A 17 17.40 30.12 -15.78
N ALA A 18 17.92 30.50 -14.61
CA ALA A 18 18.88 31.59 -14.47
C ALA A 18 20.22 31.36 -15.21
N GLU A 19 20.65 30.12 -15.45
CA GLU A 19 21.91 29.85 -16.16
C GLU A 19 21.83 30.26 -17.64
N LEU A 20 20.67 30.05 -18.27
CA LEU A 20 20.44 30.50 -19.64
C LEU A 20 20.38 32.04 -19.73
N LEU A 21 19.79 32.70 -18.71
CA LEU A 21 19.81 34.14 -18.62
C LEU A 21 21.23 34.69 -18.41
N LYS A 22 22.03 34.06 -17.55
CA LYS A 22 23.45 34.43 -17.35
C LYS A 22 24.24 34.29 -18.66
N ALA A 23 24.05 33.21 -19.40
CA ALA A 23 24.71 32.99 -20.69
C ALA A 23 24.32 34.07 -21.72
N ALA A 24 23.05 34.47 -21.75
CA ALA A 24 22.57 35.54 -22.63
C ALA A 24 23.16 36.92 -22.23
N LEU A 25 23.25 37.21 -20.93
CA LEU A 25 23.88 38.45 -20.44
C LEU A 25 25.38 38.49 -20.77
N ALA A 26 26.09 37.36 -20.63
CA ALA A 26 27.51 37.26 -20.99
C ALA A 26 27.75 37.54 -22.48
N GLY A 27 26.82 37.14 -23.36
CA GLY A 27 26.88 37.46 -24.79
C GLY A 27 26.79 38.96 -25.13
N LEU A 28 26.39 39.81 -24.17
CA LEU A 28 26.30 41.26 -24.33
C LEU A 28 27.52 42.01 -23.77
N GLU A 29 28.51 41.30 -23.23
CA GLU A 29 29.70 41.90 -22.60
C GLU A 29 30.69 42.55 -23.60
N GLU A 30 30.63 42.17 -24.88
CA GLU A 30 31.55 42.66 -25.92
C GLU A 30 30.97 43.81 -26.78
N GLY A 31 29.93 44.51 -26.30
CA GLY A 31 29.24 45.56 -27.07
C GLY A 31 28.90 46.82 -26.28
N GLU A 32 27.97 47.61 -26.83
CA GLU A 32 27.46 48.87 -26.25
C GLU A 32 26.96 48.70 -24.81
N TYR A 33 26.45 47.51 -24.47
CA TYR A 33 25.89 47.19 -23.16
C TYR A 33 26.90 46.74 -22.11
N ARG A 34 28.20 46.62 -22.43
CA ARG A 34 29.25 46.12 -21.51
C ARG A 34 29.21 46.76 -20.13
N GLY A 35 29.10 48.10 -20.09
CA GLY A 35 29.08 48.85 -18.83
C GLY A 35 27.81 48.63 -18.01
N LEU A 36 26.68 48.33 -18.66
CA LEU A 36 25.41 48.02 -18.00
C LEU A 36 25.39 46.58 -17.48
N VAL A 37 25.84 45.60 -18.28
CA VAL A 37 25.95 44.20 -17.87
C VAL A 37 26.78 44.08 -16.60
N ALA A 38 27.93 44.75 -16.52
CA ALA A 38 28.79 44.73 -15.35
C ALA A 38 28.14 45.32 -14.08
N ARG A 39 27.19 46.25 -14.21
CA ARG A 39 26.52 46.91 -13.07
C ARG A 39 25.20 46.27 -12.67
N GLU A 40 24.45 45.75 -13.63
CA GLU A 40 23.02 45.44 -13.46
C GLU A 40 22.70 43.95 -13.55
N SER A 41 23.64 43.09 -13.94
CA SER A 41 23.37 41.63 -14.06
C SER A 41 22.80 41.03 -12.79
N GLY A 42 23.31 41.42 -11.61
CA GLY A 42 22.78 40.96 -10.32
C GLY A 42 21.31 41.35 -10.14
N LEU A 43 20.97 42.62 -10.37
CA LEU A 43 19.59 43.11 -10.29
C LEU A 43 18.67 42.37 -11.28
N ILE A 44 19.13 42.13 -12.52
CA ILE A 44 18.34 41.42 -13.53
C ILE A 44 18.07 39.97 -13.11
N LEU A 45 19.08 39.29 -12.54
CA LEU A 45 18.92 37.93 -12.00
C LEU A 45 17.97 37.91 -10.81
N ASP A 46 18.03 38.91 -9.91
CA ASP A 46 17.12 39.03 -8.79
C ASP A 46 15.67 39.26 -9.25
N ILE A 47 15.45 40.07 -10.29
CA ILE A 47 14.12 40.26 -10.90
C ILE A 47 13.64 38.96 -11.54
N TYR A 48 14.52 38.24 -12.26
CA TYR A 48 14.17 36.95 -12.85
C TYR A 48 13.75 35.95 -11.77
N GLU A 49 14.47 35.90 -10.65
CA GLU A 49 14.12 35.06 -9.52
C GLU A 49 12.80 35.49 -8.87
N GLN A 50 12.56 36.78 -8.67
CA GLN A 50 11.28 37.27 -8.12
C GLN A 50 10.07 36.91 -9.00
N VAL A 51 10.25 36.83 -10.32
CA VAL A 51 9.18 36.48 -11.27
C VAL A 51 8.91 34.97 -11.26
N PHE A 52 9.94 34.14 -11.19
CA PHE A 52 9.80 32.69 -11.38
C PHE A 52 9.88 31.85 -10.11
N ASP A 53 10.41 32.40 -9.01
CA ASP A 53 10.58 31.74 -7.71
C ASP A 53 11.21 30.33 -7.84
N HIS A 54 12.31 30.23 -8.60
CA HIS A 54 12.97 28.96 -8.86
C HIS A 54 13.59 28.36 -7.59
N GLN A 55 13.88 29.15 -6.56
CA GLN A 55 14.34 28.66 -5.25
C GLN A 55 13.30 27.76 -4.56
N SER A 56 12.01 27.96 -4.85
CA SER A 56 10.93 27.11 -4.34
C SER A 56 10.72 25.83 -5.16
N PHE A 57 11.45 25.63 -6.27
CA PHE A 57 11.33 24.43 -7.09
C PHE A 57 11.91 23.20 -6.39
N THR A 58 11.05 22.25 -6.04
CA THR A 58 11.42 21.00 -5.37
C THR A 58 11.54 19.81 -6.33
N GLY A 59 11.40 20.04 -7.64
CA GLY A 59 11.37 19.01 -8.67
C GLY A 59 10.04 19.01 -9.44
N ARG A 60 9.89 18.05 -10.35
CA ARG A 60 8.77 18.01 -11.31
C ARG A 60 7.37 17.82 -10.69
N SER A 61 7.27 17.39 -9.43
CA SER A 61 6.01 17.05 -8.76
C SER A 61 5.01 18.21 -8.77
N GLY A 62 5.50 19.44 -8.59
CA GLY A 62 4.68 20.65 -8.62
C GLY A 62 4.39 21.21 -10.02
N SER A 63 4.91 20.61 -11.09
CA SER A 63 4.88 21.19 -12.44
C SER A 63 4.29 20.27 -13.51
N PHE A 64 3.64 19.17 -13.10
CA PHE A 64 2.90 18.27 -14.00
C PHE A 64 1.72 17.62 -13.25
N TYR A 65 0.83 16.94 -13.98
CA TYR A 65 -0.50 16.54 -13.49
C TYR A 65 -0.75 15.01 -13.47
N LYS A 66 0.29 14.20 -13.62
CA LYS A 66 0.22 12.73 -13.69
C LYS A 66 1.40 12.12 -12.94
N TYR A 67 1.40 10.80 -12.70
CA TYR A 67 2.44 10.12 -11.92
C TYR A 67 2.50 10.67 -10.50
N GLU A 68 3.64 11.22 -10.06
CA GLU A 68 3.79 11.88 -8.75
C GLU A 68 3.32 13.34 -8.75
N GLY A 69 2.63 13.77 -9.80
CA GLY A 69 2.23 15.15 -10.04
C GLY A 69 0.99 15.60 -9.29
N LEU A 70 0.65 16.87 -9.50
CA LEU A 70 -0.50 17.52 -8.89
C LEU A 70 -1.81 16.80 -9.22
N GLY A 71 -2.62 16.57 -8.18
CA GLY A 71 -3.93 15.94 -8.31
C GLY A 71 -3.90 14.46 -8.70
N CYS A 72 -2.78 13.77 -8.48
CA CYS A 72 -2.61 12.37 -8.83
C CYS A 72 -2.38 11.50 -7.58
N ILE A 73 -3.21 10.47 -7.41
CA ILE A 73 -3.07 9.51 -6.32
C ILE A 73 -1.99 8.52 -6.73
N TYR A 74 -0.97 8.33 -5.88
CA TYR A 74 0.07 7.32 -6.07
C TYR A 74 -0.15 6.14 -5.11
N TRP A 75 -0.66 5.02 -5.63
CA TRP A 75 -1.29 3.97 -4.81
C TRP A 75 -0.32 3.22 -3.89
N HIS A 76 0.96 3.10 -4.27
CA HIS A 76 1.96 2.49 -3.39
C HIS A 76 2.07 3.25 -2.06
N MET A 77 2.00 4.59 -2.07
CA MET A 77 2.07 5.37 -0.83
C MET A 77 0.80 5.24 0.01
N VAL A 78 -0.37 5.11 -0.62
CA VAL A 78 -1.64 4.86 0.07
C VAL A 78 -1.63 3.48 0.74
N SER A 79 -1.05 2.48 0.09
CA SER A 79 -0.95 1.12 0.62
C SER A 79 0.06 1.03 1.78
N LYS A 80 1.13 1.83 1.74
CA LYS A 80 2.02 2.04 2.90
C LYS A 80 1.28 2.67 4.07
N LEU A 81 0.43 3.66 3.81
CA LEU A 81 -0.41 4.28 4.84
C LEU A 81 -1.38 3.26 5.44
N LEU A 82 -2.01 2.42 4.61
CA LEU A 82 -2.90 1.35 5.07
C LEU A 82 -2.16 0.39 6.02
N LEU A 83 -0.99 -0.09 5.61
CA LEU A 83 -0.15 -0.97 6.42
C LEU A 83 0.27 -0.31 7.74
N ALA A 84 0.70 0.96 7.72
CA ALA A 84 1.10 1.67 8.92
C ALA A 84 -0.06 1.85 9.91
N VAL A 85 -1.26 2.18 9.41
CA VAL A 85 -2.46 2.26 10.25
C VAL A 85 -2.81 0.89 10.82
N ASP A 86 -2.66 -0.18 10.03
CA ASP A 86 -2.89 -1.54 10.49
C ASP A 86 -1.92 -1.97 11.59
N GLU A 87 -0.63 -1.67 11.48
CA GLU A 87 0.38 -1.97 12.51
C GLU A 87 0.04 -1.29 13.86
N ILE A 88 -0.41 -0.03 13.80
CA ILE A 88 -0.86 0.71 14.99
C ILE A 88 -2.12 0.06 15.57
N ARG A 89 -3.11 -0.23 14.72
CA ARG A 89 -4.36 -0.91 15.10
C ARG A 89 -4.10 -2.27 15.73
N ALA A 90 -3.17 -3.04 15.16
CA ALA A 90 -2.82 -4.38 15.60
C ALA A 90 -2.02 -4.39 16.91
N SER A 91 -1.28 -3.32 17.21
CA SER A 91 -0.52 -3.16 18.46
C SER A 91 -1.28 -2.44 19.58
N THR A 92 -2.42 -1.82 19.27
CA THR A 92 -3.24 -1.14 20.26
C THR A 92 -3.81 -2.15 21.29
N PRO A 93 -3.73 -1.85 22.61
CA PRO A 93 -4.30 -2.68 23.66
C PRO A 93 -5.80 -2.92 23.48
N ALA A 94 -6.28 -4.11 23.86
CA ALA A 94 -7.68 -4.49 23.67
C ALA A 94 -8.65 -3.68 24.54
N ASP A 95 -8.17 -3.09 25.63
CA ASP A 95 -8.93 -2.23 26.54
C ASP A 95 -9.06 -0.78 26.06
N ASP A 96 -8.23 -0.33 25.10
CA ASP A 96 -8.39 0.98 24.43
C ASP A 96 -9.43 0.89 23.30
N THR A 97 -10.68 0.70 23.71
CA THR A 97 -11.83 0.57 22.81
C THR A 97 -12.06 1.83 21.96
N VAL A 98 -11.77 3.03 22.49
CA VAL A 98 -11.95 4.30 21.78
C VAL A 98 -10.88 4.49 20.72
N GLY A 99 -9.61 4.24 21.06
CA GLY A 99 -8.49 4.28 20.11
C GLY A 99 -8.69 3.30 18.97
N LEU A 100 -9.02 2.03 19.31
CA LEU A 100 -9.32 0.99 18.32
C LEU A 100 -10.48 1.36 17.40
N ALA A 101 -11.59 1.85 17.93
CA ALA A 101 -12.74 2.25 17.12
C ALA A 101 -12.37 3.35 16.11
N ARG A 102 -11.59 4.35 16.53
CA ARG A 102 -11.13 5.42 15.63
C ARG A 102 -10.13 4.92 14.58
N LEU A 103 -9.20 4.05 14.96
CA LEU A 103 -8.25 3.44 14.03
C LEU A 103 -8.97 2.57 13.00
N ASN A 104 -9.98 1.81 13.41
CA ASN A 104 -10.81 1.01 12.51
C ASN A 104 -11.52 1.87 11.46
N ILE A 105 -12.05 3.05 11.82
CA ILE A 105 -12.67 3.98 10.86
C ILE A 105 -11.66 4.42 9.80
N HIS A 106 -10.46 4.84 10.21
CA HIS A 106 -9.41 5.26 9.27
C HIS A 106 -8.94 4.10 8.40
N TYR A 107 -8.73 2.93 9.01
CA TYR A 107 -8.32 1.72 8.31
C TYR A 107 -9.31 1.36 7.19
N GLN A 108 -10.61 1.29 7.52
CA GLN A 108 -11.64 0.94 6.55
C GLN A 108 -11.76 2.00 5.46
N ALA A 109 -11.71 3.30 5.80
CA ALA A 109 -11.76 4.36 4.81
C ALA A 109 -10.58 4.29 3.81
N ILE A 110 -9.37 4.01 4.28
CA ILE A 110 -8.19 3.84 3.40
C ILE A 110 -8.35 2.59 2.54
N ARG A 111 -8.77 1.45 3.14
CA ARG A 111 -8.98 0.18 2.45
C ARG A 111 -10.05 0.27 1.36
N GLU A 112 -11.18 0.91 1.65
CA GLU A 112 -12.22 1.22 0.64
C GLU A 112 -11.68 2.16 -0.45
N GLY A 113 -10.81 3.11 -0.06
CA GLY A 113 -10.11 4.01 -0.96
C GLY A 113 -9.26 3.31 -2.03
N ILE A 114 -8.55 2.23 -1.67
CA ILE A 114 -7.76 1.39 -2.61
C ILE A 114 -8.63 0.92 -3.77
N GLY A 115 -9.91 0.61 -3.51
CA GLY A 115 -10.92 0.58 -4.56
C GLY A 115 -11.24 -0.77 -5.17
N VAL A 116 -10.86 -1.89 -4.55
CA VAL A 116 -11.19 -3.25 -5.03
C VAL A 116 -12.70 -3.46 -5.21
N HIS A 117 -13.53 -2.75 -4.43
CA HIS A 117 -14.99 -2.81 -4.50
C HIS A 117 -15.65 -1.68 -5.30
N LYS A 118 -14.86 -0.80 -5.96
CA LYS A 118 -15.41 0.27 -6.81
C LYS A 118 -15.98 -0.33 -8.09
N ALA A 119 -16.96 0.35 -8.70
CA ALA A 119 -17.40 -0.01 -10.04
C ALA A 119 -16.22 0.18 -11.03
N PRO A 120 -16.11 -0.66 -12.09
CA PRO A 120 -15.05 -0.51 -13.09
C PRO A 120 -15.01 0.88 -13.74
N ALA A 121 -16.16 1.55 -13.87
CA ALA A 121 -16.24 2.91 -14.39
C ALA A 121 -15.59 3.95 -13.45
N ASP A 122 -15.75 3.79 -12.14
CA ASP A 122 -15.17 4.69 -11.13
C ASP A 122 -13.67 4.42 -10.91
N TYR A 123 -13.28 3.15 -10.98
CA TYR A 123 -11.87 2.74 -10.93
C TYR A 123 -11.13 3.11 -12.24
N GLY A 124 -11.85 3.04 -13.36
CA GLY A 124 -11.34 3.26 -14.71
C GLY A 124 -10.55 2.09 -15.29
N ALA A 125 -10.65 0.90 -14.68
CA ALA A 125 -10.07 -0.36 -15.10
C ALA A 125 -10.72 -1.54 -14.34
N ILE A 126 -10.15 -2.75 -14.43
CA ILE A 126 -10.54 -3.89 -13.60
C ILE A 126 -10.07 -3.63 -12.15
N PRO A 127 -10.96 -3.55 -11.15
CA PRO A 127 -10.59 -3.11 -9.79
C PRO A 127 -9.71 -4.07 -8.99
N ILE A 128 -9.65 -5.34 -9.39
CA ILE A 128 -8.80 -6.36 -8.76
C ILE A 128 -7.35 -6.34 -9.28
N ASP A 129 -7.09 -5.60 -10.37
CA ASP A 129 -5.75 -5.43 -10.91
C ASP A 129 -5.07 -4.22 -10.26
N PRO A 130 -3.80 -4.31 -9.85
CA PRO A 130 -3.07 -3.18 -9.28
C PRO A 130 -2.59 -2.21 -10.36
N TYR A 131 -2.59 -0.91 -10.03
CA TYR A 131 -2.12 0.18 -10.88
C TYR A 131 -1.27 1.16 -10.08
N SER A 132 -0.31 1.82 -10.74
CA SER A 132 0.64 2.68 -10.00
C SER A 132 0.00 3.98 -9.51
N HIS A 133 -0.84 4.61 -10.34
CA HIS A 133 -1.41 5.91 -10.02
C HIS A 133 -2.75 6.18 -10.72
N THR A 134 -3.53 7.13 -10.18
CA THR A 134 -4.78 7.63 -10.77
C THR A 134 -4.77 9.17 -10.76
N PRO A 135 -4.62 9.84 -11.92
CA PRO A 135 -4.69 11.30 -12.00
C PRO A 135 -6.14 11.77 -11.97
N GLY A 136 -6.39 13.00 -11.51
CA GLY A 136 -7.76 13.52 -11.35
C GLY A 136 -8.60 13.64 -12.63
N PHE A 137 -8.00 13.45 -13.81
CA PHE A 137 -8.67 13.53 -15.11
C PHE A 137 -8.76 12.18 -15.85
N ALA A 138 -8.32 11.08 -15.25
CA ALA A 138 -8.40 9.76 -15.88
C ALA A 138 -8.56 8.62 -14.86
N GLY A 139 -8.88 7.42 -15.35
CA GLY A 139 -8.87 6.19 -14.57
C GLY A 139 -7.48 5.71 -14.16
N ALA A 140 -7.41 4.55 -13.51
CA ALA A 140 -6.16 3.93 -13.08
C ALA A 140 -5.12 3.73 -14.21
N GLN A 141 -3.83 3.94 -13.90
CA GLN A 141 -2.73 3.99 -14.87
C GLN A 141 -1.54 3.12 -14.45
N GLN A 142 -0.80 2.57 -15.43
CA GLN A 142 0.36 1.69 -15.26
C GLN A 142 0.03 0.38 -14.50
N PRO A 143 -0.51 -0.63 -15.20
CA PRO A 143 -0.94 -1.89 -14.59
C PRO A 143 0.22 -2.75 -14.11
N GLY A 144 -0.06 -3.58 -13.09
CA GLY A 144 0.74 -4.74 -12.74
C GLY A 144 1.81 -4.47 -11.68
N MET A 145 3.06 -4.34 -12.11
CA MET A 145 4.25 -4.46 -11.24
C MET A 145 4.56 -3.20 -10.39
N THR A 146 3.57 -2.74 -9.61
CA THR A 146 3.74 -1.67 -8.62
C THR A 146 4.10 -2.24 -7.24
N GLY A 147 4.91 -1.51 -6.46
CA GLY A 147 5.25 -1.90 -5.09
C GLY A 147 4.05 -1.94 -4.13
N GLN A 148 2.90 -1.40 -4.53
CA GLN A 148 1.62 -1.51 -3.82
C GLN A 148 1.33 -2.96 -3.40
N VAL A 149 1.52 -3.93 -4.31
CA VAL A 149 1.10 -5.31 -4.08
C VAL A 149 1.78 -5.94 -2.85
N LYS A 150 3.04 -5.57 -2.57
CA LYS A 150 3.76 -6.04 -1.39
C LYS A 150 3.09 -5.54 -0.11
N GLU A 151 2.69 -4.28 -0.07
CA GLU A 151 2.09 -3.69 1.13
C GLU A 151 0.69 -4.28 1.39
N ASP A 152 -0.09 -4.48 0.33
CA ASP A 152 -1.42 -5.09 0.39
C ASP A 152 -1.35 -6.56 0.82
N CYS A 153 -0.35 -7.33 0.36
CA CYS A 153 -0.10 -8.70 0.83
C CYS A 153 0.20 -8.75 2.34
N LEU A 154 1.05 -7.85 2.86
CA LEU A 154 1.37 -7.80 4.29
C LEU A 154 0.16 -7.41 5.12
N THR A 155 -0.60 -6.41 4.67
CA THR A 155 -1.84 -5.99 5.31
C THR A 155 -2.83 -7.15 5.37
N ARG A 156 -2.97 -7.92 4.27
CA ARG A 156 -3.90 -9.06 4.21
C ARG A 156 -3.54 -10.17 5.20
N LEU A 157 -2.25 -10.43 5.46
CA LEU A 157 -1.84 -11.39 6.49
C LEU A 157 -2.35 -10.97 7.88
N SER A 158 -2.27 -9.67 8.19
CA SER A 158 -2.79 -9.13 9.45
C SER A 158 -4.32 -9.16 9.51
N GLU A 159 -5.02 -8.88 8.41
CA GLU A 159 -6.49 -9.05 8.32
C GLU A 159 -6.94 -10.51 8.52
N MET A 160 -6.12 -11.48 8.14
CA MET A 160 -6.33 -12.90 8.42
C MET A 160 -5.98 -13.28 9.88
N GLY A 161 -5.53 -12.31 10.68
CA GLY A 161 -5.17 -12.47 12.08
C GLY A 161 -3.77 -13.01 12.29
N ILE A 162 -2.96 -13.21 11.26
CA ILE A 162 -1.66 -13.88 11.39
C ILE A 162 -0.69 -13.01 12.18
N GLN A 163 -0.06 -13.60 13.19
CA GLN A 163 1.01 -13.00 13.98
C GLN A 163 2.17 -13.98 14.10
N VAL A 164 3.40 -13.48 14.01
CA VAL A 164 4.58 -14.21 14.44
C VAL A 164 5.23 -13.45 15.59
N THR A 165 5.44 -14.10 16.73
CA THR A 165 6.07 -13.49 17.91
C THR A 165 6.93 -14.53 18.60
N GLU A 166 8.19 -14.18 18.87
CA GLU A 166 9.15 -15.10 19.51
C GLU A 166 9.25 -16.48 18.84
N GLY A 167 9.19 -16.52 17.50
CA GLY A 167 9.26 -17.78 16.74
C GLY A 167 7.98 -18.62 16.77
N ARG A 168 6.88 -18.10 17.32
CA ARG A 168 5.58 -18.78 17.38
C ARG A 168 4.57 -18.14 16.43
N LEU A 169 3.86 -18.98 15.67
CA LEU A 169 2.73 -18.57 14.83
C LEU A 169 1.47 -18.50 15.68
N GLY A 170 0.79 -17.36 15.65
CA GLY A 170 -0.46 -17.15 16.33
C GLY A 170 -1.51 -16.43 15.48
N PHE A 171 -2.73 -16.39 16.01
CA PHE A 171 -3.91 -15.84 15.36
C PHE A 171 -4.62 -14.83 16.26
N ARG A 172 -4.93 -13.64 15.72
CA ARG A 172 -5.56 -12.51 16.41
C ARG A 172 -7.00 -12.32 15.90
N PRO A 173 -8.02 -12.87 16.59
CA PRO A 173 -9.42 -12.80 16.14
C PRO A 173 -9.89 -11.37 15.88
N ARG A 174 -9.49 -10.43 16.74
CA ARG A 174 -9.91 -9.02 16.70
C ARG A 174 -9.61 -8.28 15.40
N LEU A 175 -8.70 -8.81 14.57
CA LEU A 175 -8.32 -8.18 13.29
C LEU A 175 -9.11 -8.76 12.11
N VAL A 176 -9.77 -9.89 12.30
CA VAL A 176 -10.53 -10.61 11.27
C VAL A 176 -11.95 -10.06 11.23
N ALA A 177 -12.39 -9.60 10.06
CA ALA A 177 -13.75 -9.12 9.88
C ALA A 177 -14.74 -10.28 9.78
N GLU A 178 -15.83 -10.26 10.56
CA GLU A 178 -16.89 -11.28 10.53
C GLU A 178 -17.54 -11.44 9.14
N THR A 179 -17.49 -10.38 8.32
CA THR A 179 -18.02 -10.40 6.95
C THR A 179 -17.22 -11.26 5.97
N GLU A 180 -16.01 -11.70 6.35
CA GLU A 180 -15.11 -12.51 5.51
C GLU A 180 -15.44 -14.01 5.59
N PHE A 181 -16.25 -14.45 6.55
CA PHE A 181 -16.62 -15.85 6.70
C PHE A 181 -17.73 -16.25 5.72
N LEU A 182 -17.65 -17.47 5.21
CA LEU A 182 -18.63 -18.03 4.29
C LEU A 182 -20.02 -18.10 4.93
N ARG A 183 -21.06 -17.68 4.19
CA ARG A 183 -22.46 -17.84 4.63
C ARG A 183 -23.04 -19.21 4.28
N GLU A 184 -22.43 -19.89 3.34
CA GLU A 184 -22.85 -21.19 2.81
C GLU A 184 -21.61 -22.06 2.56
N PRO A 185 -21.75 -23.40 2.59
CA PRO A 185 -20.63 -24.30 2.37
C PRO A 185 -19.93 -24.07 1.03
N GLY A 186 -18.62 -24.33 0.99
CA GLY A 186 -17.79 -24.14 -0.20
C GLY A 186 -16.69 -25.18 -0.32
N THR A 187 -15.82 -25.03 -1.32
CA THR A 187 -14.61 -25.84 -1.47
C THR A 187 -13.41 -24.90 -1.62
N PHE A 188 -12.39 -25.12 -0.81
CA PHE A 188 -11.12 -24.42 -0.92
C PHE A 188 -10.16 -25.26 -1.76
N HIS A 189 -9.75 -24.69 -2.89
CA HIS A 189 -8.78 -25.29 -3.80
C HIS A 189 -7.41 -24.68 -3.53
N PHE A 190 -6.40 -25.51 -3.29
CA PHE A 190 -5.05 -25.04 -3.00
C PHE A 190 -4.00 -26.02 -3.51
N VAL A 191 -2.73 -25.61 -3.46
CA VAL A 191 -1.58 -26.44 -3.76
C VAL A 191 -0.81 -26.66 -2.47
N ASP A 192 -0.59 -27.90 -2.07
CA ASP A 192 0.10 -28.24 -0.81
C ASP A 192 1.62 -28.02 -0.91
N VAL A 193 2.34 -28.17 0.21
CA VAL A 193 3.81 -28.00 0.28
C VAL A 193 4.60 -28.93 -0.65
N HIS A 194 3.99 -29.99 -1.18
CA HIS A 194 4.59 -30.93 -2.12
C HIS A 194 4.29 -30.59 -3.59
N GLY A 195 3.47 -29.56 -3.85
CA GLY A 195 3.08 -29.14 -5.19
C GLY A 195 1.82 -29.83 -5.70
N GLU A 196 1.11 -30.57 -4.85
CA GLU A 196 -0.08 -31.33 -5.24
C GLU A 196 -1.34 -30.48 -5.08
N ALA A 197 -2.25 -30.58 -6.05
CA ALA A 197 -3.53 -29.89 -6.01
C ALA A 197 -4.49 -30.62 -5.08
N GLU A 198 -5.02 -29.89 -4.09
CA GLU A 198 -5.86 -30.41 -3.02
C GLU A 198 -7.20 -29.66 -2.95
N ASN A 199 -8.22 -30.35 -2.45
CA ASN A 199 -9.57 -29.82 -2.29
C ASN A 199 -10.03 -30.01 -0.85
N LEU A 200 -10.40 -28.93 -0.17
CA LEU A 200 -10.87 -28.96 1.22
C LEU A 200 -12.32 -28.45 1.29
N PRO A 201 -13.29 -29.29 1.69
CA PRO A 201 -14.65 -28.83 1.96
C PRO A 201 -14.67 -27.84 3.12
N LEU A 202 -15.41 -26.74 2.97
CA LEU A 202 -15.61 -25.74 4.00
C LEU A 202 -17.09 -25.69 4.40
N ALA A 203 -17.36 -25.61 5.70
CA ALA A 203 -18.69 -25.32 6.21
C ALA A 203 -18.97 -23.80 6.16
N ALA A 204 -20.26 -23.44 6.26
CA ALA A 204 -20.62 -22.06 6.60
C ALA A 204 -19.98 -21.64 7.93
N GLY A 205 -19.61 -20.36 8.06
CA GLY A 205 -18.89 -19.83 9.21
C GLY A 205 -17.38 -20.10 9.18
N CYS A 206 -16.83 -20.58 8.07
CA CYS A 206 -15.40 -20.78 7.88
C CYS A 206 -14.80 -19.78 6.88
N LEU A 207 -13.52 -19.46 7.08
CA LEU A 207 -12.64 -18.77 6.14
C LEU A 207 -11.39 -19.63 5.94
N ALA A 208 -10.91 -19.79 4.71
CA ALA A 208 -9.69 -20.54 4.45
C ALA A 208 -8.65 -19.72 3.68
N TYR A 209 -7.40 -19.96 4.02
CA TYR A 209 -6.22 -19.40 3.35
C TYR A 209 -5.04 -20.34 3.53
N THR A 210 -3.88 -19.96 2.99
CA THR A 210 -2.63 -20.68 3.27
C THR A 210 -1.61 -19.76 3.92
N PHE A 211 -0.80 -20.31 4.80
CA PHE A 211 0.40 -19.65 5.32
C PHE A 211 1.57 -20.63 5.22
N CYS A 212 2.66 -20.21 4.58
CA CYS A 212 3.74 -21.11 4.16
C CYS A 212 3.22 -22.37 3.43
N GLN A 213 2.13 -22.23 2.67
CA GLN A 213 1.49 -23.29 1.89
C GLN A 213 0.82 -24.40 2.74
N VAL A 214 0.72 -24.22 4.06
CA VAL A 214 -0.15 -25.03 4.93
C VAL A 214 -1.55 -24.40 4.93
N PRO A 215 -2.62 -25.15 4.64
CA PRO A 215 -3.98 -24.65 4.71
C PRO A 215 -4.40 -24.37 6.15
N VAL A 216 -4.97 -23.19 6.36
CA VAL A 216 -5.56 -22.74 7.62
C VAL A 216 -7.05 -22.54 7.38
N VAL A 217 -7.87 -23.22 8.17
CA VAL A 217 -9.32 -23.03 8.23
C VAL A 217 -9.65 -22.31 9.52
N ALA A 218 -10.01 -21.03 9.42
CA ALA A 218 -10.49 -20.24 10.53
C ALA A 218 -12.00 -20.44 10.71
N HIS A 219 -12.41 -20.80 11.91
CA HIS A 219 -13.81 -20.94 12.32
C HIS A 219 -14.22 -19.69 13.10
N HIS A 220 -15.34 -19.09 12.70
CA HIS A 220 -15.89 -17.91 13.34
C HIS A 220 -16.17 -18.15 14.83
N ALA A 221 -16.90 -19.22 15.14
CA ALA A 221 -17.35 -19.56 16.50
C ALA A 221 -16.56 -20.73 17.10
N GLY A 222 -16.76 -20.96 18.40
CA GLY A 222 -16.13 -22.05 19.16
C GLY A 222 -15.23 -21.53 20.28
N HIS A 223 -14.82 -22.40 21.20
CA HIS A 223 -13.82 -22.03 22.20
C HIS A 223 -12.47 -21.76 21.51
N PRO A 224 -11.67 -20.74 21.92
CA PRO A 224 -10.37 -20.50 21.30
C PRO A 224 -9.37 -21.65 21.44
N HIS A 225 -9.10 -22.35 20.35
CA HIS A 225 -8.11 -23.43 20.25
C HIS A 225 -7.66 -23.64 18.80
N ILE A 226 -6.58 -24.41 18.61
CA ILE A 226 -6.08 -24.84 17.30
C ILE A 226 -6.05 -26.36 17.25
N LEU A 227 -6.63 -26.96 16.20
CA LEU A 227 -6.41 -28.35 15.85
C LEU A 227 -5.33 -28.45 14.78
N ILE A 228 -4.27 -29.19 15.08
CA ILE A 228 -3.14 -29.43 14.21
C ILE A 228 -3.27 -30.85 13.65
N THR A 229 -3.58 -30.97 12.36
CA THR A 229 -3.55 -32.25 11.68
C THR A 229 -2.15 -32.48 11.13
N ARG A 230 -1.50 -33.55 11.58
CA ARG A 230 -0.17 -33.95 11.08
C ARG A 230 -0.28 -34.79 9.81
N ARG A 231 0.87 -34.99 9.16
CA ARG A 231 0.98 -35.80 7.95
C ARG A 231 0.50 -37.25 8.11
N ASP A 232 0.68 -37.84 9.29
CA ASP A 232 0.22 -39.19 9.61
C ASP A 232 -1.30 -39.27 9.91
N GLY A 233 -2.00 -38.14 9.86
CA GLY A 233 -3.43 -38.01 10.18
C GLY A 233 -3.72 -37.88 11.67
N SER A 234 -2.71 -37.90 12.54
CA SER A 234 -2.91 -37.60 13.96
C SER A 234 -3.34 -36.14 14.12
N VAL A 235 -4.29 -35.91 15.04
CA VAL A 235 -4.78 -34.58 15.38
C VAL A 235 -4.33 -34.26 16.80
N GLN A 236 -3.71 -33.10 16.95
CA GLN A 236 -3.37 -32.52 18.24
C GLN A 236 -4.16 -31.24 18.45
N GLU A 237 -4.81 -31.13 19.61
CA GLU A 237 -5.39 -29.88 20.07
C GLU A 237 -4.37 -29.05 20.84
N THR A 238 -4.32 -27.75 20.56
CA THR A 238 -3.52 -26.77 21.28
C THR A 238 -4.45 -25.71 21.85
N PRO A 239 -4.49 -25.51 23.18
CA PRO A 239 -5.34 -24.48 23.78
C PRO A 239 -4.85 -23.08 23.40
N GLY A 240 -5.78 -22.14 23.24
CA GLY A 240 -5.46 -20.78 22.81
C GLY A 240 -5.19 -20.69 21.31
N LEU A 241 -4.59 -19.57 20.88
CA LEU A 241 -4.45 -19.21 19.46
C LEU A 241 -3.00 -19.04 19.04
N GLU A 242 -2.08 -19.76 19.68
CA GLU A 242 -0.65 -19.73 19.38
C GLU A 242 -0.12 -21.16 19.34
N LEU A 243 0.64 -21.47 18.29
CA LEU A 243 1.35 -22.73 18.15
C LEU A 243 2.64 -22.71 18.98
N ASP A 244 3.09 -23.87 19.43
CA ASP A 244 4.43 -23.99 19.99
C ASP A 244 5.52 -23.74 18.93
N GLU A 245 6.76 -23.56 19.39
CA GLU A 245 7.92 -23.27 18.51
C GLU A 245 8.19 -24.40 17.52
N ILE A 246 7.94 -25.66 17.90
CA ILE A 246 8.22 -26.83 17.06
C ILE A 246 7.25 -26.88 15.88
N ALA A 247 5.95 -26.73 16.15
CA ALA A 247 4.91 -26.66 15.13
C ALA A 247 5.10 -25.43 14.23
N SER A 248 5.44 -24.28 14.82
CA SER A 248 5.69 -23.05 14.07
C SER A 248 6.88 -23.18 13.12
N ALA A 249 8.01 -23.69 13.61
CA ALA A 249 9.20 -23.95 12.79
C ALA A 249 8.90 -24.91 11.64
N ALA A 250 8.15 -25.99 11.90
CA ALA A 250 7.76 -26.95 10.87
C ALA A 250 6.97 -26.33 9.71
N ILE A 251 6.14 -25.31 10.00
CA ILE A 251 5.39 -24.52 9.01
C ILE A 251 6.33 -23.56 8.28
N PHE A 252 7.15 -22.80 9.00
CA PHE A 252 8.06 -21.80 8.40
C PHE A 252 9.07 -22.46 7.44
N GLU A 253 9.58 -23.62 7.82
CA GLU A 253 10.56 -24.41 7.04
C GLU A 253 9.89 -25.31 5.98
N ARG A 254 8.55 -25.34 5.92
CA ARG A 254 7.77 -26.11 4.95
C ARG A 254 8.13 -27.61 4.94
N THR A 255 8.34 -28.18 6.12
CA THR A 255 8.76 -29.58 6.29
C THR A 255 7.71 -30.60 5.80
N GLY A 256 6.44 -30.19 5.71
CA GLY A 256 5.30 -31.06 5.44
C GLY A 256 4.87 -31.94 6.63
N ALA A 257 5.39 -31.68 7.83
CA ALA A 257 4.96 -32.39 9.04
C ALA A 257 3.53 -32.02 9.47
N ILE A 258 3.13 -30.76 9.24
CA ILE A 258 1.77 -30.25 9.49
C ILE A 258 1.01 -30.20 8.18
N ARG A 259 -0.10 -30.93 8.12
CA ARG A 259 -0.98 -31.03 6.95
C ARG A 259 -1.99 -29.89 6.90
N SER A 260 -2.59 -29.52 8.03
CA SER A 260 -3.57 -28.43 8.09
C SER A 260 -3.73 -27.91 9.52
N LEU A 261 -4.27 -26.70 9.62
CA LEU A 261 -4.71 -26.09 10.88
C LEU A 261 -6.21 -25.78 10.82
N GLU A 262 -6.96 -26.18 11.84
CA GLU A 262 -8.28 -25.60 12.14
C GLU A 262 -8.14 -24.65 13.33
N VAL A 263 -8.50 -23.39 13.15
CA VAL A 263 -8.32 -22.31 14.13
C VAL A 263 -9.68 -21.80 14.55
N PHE A 264 -10.10 -22.06 15.78
CA PHE A 264 -11.38 -21.62 16.31
C PHE A 264 -11.22 -20.26 16.98
N LEU A 265 -11.70 -19.18 16.36
CA LEU A 265 -11.35 -17.82 16.77
C LEU A 265 -12.14 -17.29 17.96
N GLY A 266 -13.29 -17.88 18.27
CA GLY A 266 -14.16 -17.44 19.37
C GLY A 266 -14.74 -16.03 19.18
N LEU A 267 -15.05 -15.67 17.93
CA LEU A 267 -15.81 -14.47 17.60
C LEU A 267 -17.29 -14.77 17.89
N SER A 268 -17.81 -14.26 19.01
CA SER A 268 -19.22 -14.35 19.40
C SER A 268 -19.60 -13.20 20.31
#